data_AF-A0A2D4JLR5-F1
#
_entry.id   AF-A0A2D4JLR5-F1
#
_cell.length_a   1.000
_cell.length_b   1.000
_cell.length_c   1.000
_cell.angle_alpha   90.00
_cell.angle_beta   90.00
_cell.angle_gamma   90.00
#
_symmetry.space_group_name_H-M   'P 1'
#
loop_
_entity.id
_entity.type
_entity.pdbx_description
1 polymer ?
#
loop_
_entity_poly.entity_id
_entity_poly.type
_entity_poly.pdbx_seq_one_letter_code
_entity_poly.pdbx_strand_id
1 'polypeptide(L)'
;DYSYSAMKERKKYLKMKTSAILIQAYIRSWKTRKEYKKYFRSGASDRIANFVYRRLIQKFFLGLKDNLPSMSAINHNWPPARYKFLTNANQELKKIFHHWRCKKYREHLPPKDKEALQDKLCASELFKGKKSLYPKSLSQPFRGEYLGLKENPKYSKLETTANDKLVMA
;
A
#
# COMPACT_ATOMS: atom_id res chain seq x y z
N ASP A 1 -18.68 -50.57 60.55
CA ASP A 1 -17.52 -50.98 59.74
C ASP A 1 -17.80 -51.37 58.28
N TYR A 2 -18.96 -51.94 57.94
CA TYR A 2 -19.28 -52.35 56.55
C TYR A 2 -19.24 -51.23 55.48
N SER A 3 -19.70 -50.02 55.83
CA SER A 3 -19.73 -48.86 54.91
C SER A 3 -18.32 -48.41 54.49
N TYR A 4 -17.36 -48.44 55.42
CA TYR A 4 -15.97 -48.03 55.14
C TYR A 4 -15.26 -49.00 54.19
N SER A 5 -15.43 -50.31 54.41
CA SER A 5 -14.89 -51.35 53.53
C SER A 5 -15.47 -51.25 52.11
N ALA A 6 -16.78 -51.00 51.98
CA ALA A 6 -17.43 -50.79 50.68
C ALA A 6 -16.90 -49.55 49.95
N MET A 7 -16.68 -48.43 50.65
CA MET A 7 -16.09 -47.21 50.07
C MET A 7 -14.64 -47.44 49.62
N LYS A 8 -13.85 -48.19 50.39
CA LYS A 8 -12.46 -48.52 50.06
C LYS A 8 -12.38 -49.36 48.78
N GLU A 9 -13.20 -50.39 48.66
CA GLU A 9 -13.28 -51.23 47.46
C GLU A 9 -13.81 -50.45 46.25
N ARG A 10 -14.81 -49.58 46.43
CA ARG A 10 -15.28 -48.68 45.37
C ARG A 10 -14.16 -47.75 44.87
N LYS A 11 -13.38 -47.16 45.77
CA LYS A 11 -12.25 -46.28 45.40
C LYS A 11 -11.16 -47.05 44.65
N LYS A 12 -10.87 -48.28 45.06
CA LYS A 12 -9.92 -49.18 44.38
C LYS A 12 -10.42 -49.55 42.97
N TYR A 13 -11.69 -49.94 42.85
CA TYR A 13 -12.32 -50.24 41.57
C TYR A 13 -12.31 -49.04 40.62
N LEU A 14 -12.68 -47.84 41.09
CA LEU A 14 -12.67 -46.64 40.27
C LEU A 14 -11.27 -46.29 39.76
N LYS A 15 -10.24 -46.38 40.62
CA LYS A 15 -8.84 -46.21 40.19
C LYS A 15 -8.47 -47.18 39.08
N MET A 16 -8.76 -48.46 39.26
CA MET A 16 -8.48 -49.50 38.26
C MET A 16 -9.23 -49.24 36.94
N LYS A 17 -10.52 -48.86 37.03
CA LYS A 17 -11.35 -48.51 35.86
C LYS A 17 -10.77 -47.32 35.12
N THR A 18 -10.38 -46.24 35.82
CA THR A 18 -9.78 -45.06 35.19
C THR A 18 -8.47 -45.39 34.50
N SER A 19 -7.60 -46.18 35.13
CA SER A 19 -6.34 -46.62 34.54
C SER A 19 -6.58 -47.47 33.28
N ALA A 20 -7.53 -48.41 33.33
CA ALA A 20 -7.89 -49.24 32.19
C ALA A 20 -8.42 -48.41 31.01
N ILE A 21 -9.31 -47.44 31.27
CA ILE A 21 -9.83 -46.53 30.23
C ILE A 21 -8.70 -45.74 29.59
N LEU A 22 -7.77 -45.21 30.39
CA LEU A 22 -6.62 -44.43 29.90
C LEU A 22 -5.73 -45.26 28.99
N ILE A 23 -5.38 -46.49 29.41
CA ILE A 23 -4.56 -47.41 28.61
C ILE A 23 -5.28 -47.75 27.30
N GLN A 24 -6.58 -48.09 27.36
CA GLN A 24 -7.35 -48.40 26.16
C GLN A 24 -7.44 -47.21 25.21
N ALA A 25 -7.67 -46.00 25.71
CA ALA A 25 -7.67 -44.78 24.90
C ALA A 25 -6.32 -44.58 24.21
N TYR A 26 -5.22 -44.72 24.96
CA TYR A 26 -3.87 -44.58 24.41
C TYR A 26 -3.57 -45.59 23.30
N ILE A 27 -3.95 -46.86 23.48
CA ILE A 27 -3.78 -47.92 22.48
C ILE A 27 -4.62 -47.63 21.23
N ARG A 28 -5.89 -47.24 21.38
CA ARG A 28 -6.76 -46.85 20.25
C ARG A 28 -6.12 -45.70 19.47
N SER A 29 -5.68 -44.64 20.15
CA SER A 29 -5.02 -43.51 19.49
C SER A 29 -3.69 -43.89 18.83
N TRP A 30 -2.89 -44.76 19.44
CA TRP A 30 -1.65 -45.25 18.84
C TRP A 30 -1.92 -46.05 17.55
N LYS A 31 -2.91 -46.95 17.56
CA LYS A 31 -3.34 -47.71 16.39
C LYS A 31 -3.76 -46.76 15.26
N THR A 32 -4.61 -45.77 15.55
CA THR A 32 -5.00 -44.74 14.60
C THR A 32 -3.80 -43.97 14.05
N ARG A 33 -2.90 -43.47 14.91
CA ARG A 33 -1.69 -42.75 14.45
C ARG A 33 -0.80 -43.61 13.55
N LYS A 34 -0.63 -44.90 13.89
CA LYS A 34 0.16 -45.85 13.10
C LYS A 34 -0.46 -46.07 11.72
N GLU A 35 -1.78 -46.27 11.65
CA GLU A 35 -2.52 -46.44 10.40
C GLU A 35 -2.50 -45.16 9.55
N TYR A 36 -2.62 -43.99 10.16
CA TYR A 36 -2.65 -42.71 9.46
C TYR A 36 -1.27 -42.16 9.07
N LYS A 37 -0.18 -42.68 9.67
CA LYS A 37 1.20 -42.29 9.33
C LYS A 37 1.49 -42.45 7.82
N LYS A 38 0.88 -43.43 7.15
CA LYS A 38 1.02 -43.65 5.69
C LYS A 38 0.42 -42.53 4.83
N TYR A 39 -0.60 -41.82 5.34
CA TYR A 39 -1.21 -40.68 4.65
C TYR A 39 -0.42 -39.39 4.87
N PHE A 40 0.28 -39.28 6.00
CA PHE A 40 1.28 -38.25 6.26
C PHE A 40 2.58 -38.56 5.51
N ARG A 41 2.52 -38.50 4.18
CA ARG A 41 3.71 -38.65 3.31
C ARG A 41 4.76 -37.63 3.75
N SER A 42 6.04 -38.02 3.75
CA SER A 42 7.16 -37.09 3.91
C SER A 42 6.97 -35.91 2.96
N GLY A 43 6.87 -34.70 3.50
CA GLY A 43 6.61 -33.46 2.75
C GLY A 43 5.15 -32.97 2.73
N ALA A 44 4.20 -33.65 3.38
CA ALA A 44 2.83 -33.13 3.53
C ALA A 44 2.80 -31.79 4.29
N SER A 45 3.62 -31.66 5.34
CA SER A 45 3.85 -30.41 6.07
C SER A 45 4.31 -29.30 5.14
N ASP A 46 5.30 -29.59 4.29
CA ASP A 46 5.91 -28.60 3.40
C ASP A 46 4.93 -28.18 2.31
N ARG A 47 4.12 -29.11 1.79
CA ARG A 47 3.05 -28.80 0.84
C ARG A 47 2.01 -27.87 1.44
N ILE A 48 1.56 -28.16 2.66
CA ILE A 48 0.58 -27.33 3.38
C ILE A 48 1.19 -25.96 3.68
N ALA A 49 2.41 -25.91 4.20
CA ALA A 49 3.11 -24.66 4.48
C ALA A 49 3.26 -23.81 3.21
N ASN A 50 3.73 -24.40 2.11
CA ASN A 50 3.85 -23.73 0.82
C ASN A 50 2.51 -23.20 0.31
N PHE A 51 1.44 -23.99 0.43
CA PHE A 51 0.10 -23.55 0.06
C PHE A 51 -0.34 -22.33 0.88
N VAL A 52 -0.14 -22.36 2.19
CA VAL A 52 -0.46 -21.26 3.10
C VAL A 52 0.35 -20.02 2.72
N TYR A 53 1.68 -20.11 2.59
CA TYR A 53 2.52 -18.97 2.21
C TYR A 53 2.11 -18.36 0.87
N ARG A 54 1.90 -19.20 -0.17
CA ARG A 54 1.43 -18.72 -1.49
C ARG A 54 0.11 -17.98 -1.37
N ARG A 55 -0.84 -18.51 -0.59
CA ARG A 55 -2.15 -17.89 -0.41
C ARG A 55 -2.06 -16.55 0.34
N LEU A 56 -1.21 -16.46 1.36
CA LEU A 56 -0.98 -15.21 2.11
C LEU A 56 -0.38 -14.13 1.19
N ILE A 57 0.63 -14.49 0.40
CA ILE A 57 1.28 -13.61 -0.58
C ILE A 57 0.28 -13.15 -1.65
N GLN A 58 -0.52 -14.08 -2.19
CA GLN A 58 -1.54 -13.75 -3.19
C GLN A 58 -2.57 -12.77 -2.63
N LYS A 59 -3.10 -13.01 -1.42
CA LYS A 59 -4.05 -12.09 -0.78
C LYS A 59 -3.43 -10.73 -0.50
N PHE A 60 -2.15 -10.68 -0.14
CA PHE A 60 -1.43 -9.43 0.05
C PHE A 60 -1.38 -8.62 -1.26
N PHE A 61 -0.93 -9.21 -2.36
CA PHE A 61 -0.83 -8.49 -3.64
C PHE A 61 -2.20 -8.09 -4.23
N LEU A 62 -3.20 -8.98 -4.17
CA LEU A 62 -4.55 -8.66 -4.63
C LEU A 62 -5.15 -7.51 -3.80
N GLY A 63 -5.05 -7.62 -2.48
CA GLY A 63 -5.49 -6.54 -1.59
C GLY A 63 -4.74 -5.23 -1.83
N LEU A 64 -3.45 -5.29 -2.15
CA LEU A 64 -2.66 -4.10 -2.47
C LEU A 64 -3.15 -3.44 -3.76
N LYS A 65 -3.37 -4.24 -4.82
CA LYS A 65 -3.90 -3.76 -6.11
C LYS A 65 -5.20 -2.98 -5.94
N ASP A 66 -6.14 -3.53 -5.17
CA ASP A 66 -7.47 -2.94 -4.98
C ASP A 66 -7.44 -1.67 -4.12
N ASN A 67 -6.38 -1.48 -3.31
CA ASN A 67 -6.22 -0.36 -2.39
C ASN A 67 -5.02 0.54 -2.76
N LEU A 68 -4.64 0.57 -4.04
CA LEU A 68 -3.56 1.43 -4.49
C LEU A 68 -3.90 2.91 -4.29
N PRO A 69 -2.91 3.76 -3.96
CA PRO A 69 -3.12 5.19 -3.85
C PRO A 69 -3.50 5.81 -5.19
N SER A 70 -4.15 6.97 -5.15
CA SER A 70 -4.42 7.78 -6.34
C SER A 70 -3.13 8.04 -7.14
N MET A 71 -3.27 8.17 -8.46
CA MET A 71 -2.18 8.48 -9.39
C MET A 71 -1.55 9.86 -9.17
N SER A 72 -2.13 10.70 -8.30
CA SER A 72 -1.53 11.98 -7.90
C SER A 72 -0.15 11.80 -7.26
N ALA A 73 0.84 12.54 -7.76
CA ALA A 73 2.22 12.49 -7.29
C ALA A 73 2.39 12.95 -5.82
N ILE A 74 1.45 13.76 -5.33
CA ILE A 74 1.48 14.39 -3.99
C ILE A 74 0.88 13.45 -2.92
N ASN A 75 0.08 12.46 -3.32
CA ASN A 75 -0.62 11.62 -2.35
C ASN A 75 0.35 10.68 -1.61
N HIS A 76 0.44 10.75 -0.28
CA HIS A 76 1.31 9.87 0.52
C HIS A 76 0.61 8.66 1.15
N ASN A 77 -0.69 8.51 0.91
CA ASN A 77 -1.47 7.38 1.41
C ASN A 77 -0.85 6.08 0.88
N TRP A 78 -0.65 5.09 1.75
CA TRP A 78 -0.18 3.76 1.39
C TRP A 78 -0.69 2.75 2.42
N PRO A 79 -1.31 1.63 1.99
CA PRO A 79 -1.90 0.70 2.93
C PRO A 79 -0.83 0.00 3.79
N PRO A 80 -1.12 -0.24 5.08
CA PRO A 80 -0.20 -0.96 5.97
C PRO A 80 -0.07 -2.43 5.54
N ALA A 81 1.10 -3.02 5.81
CA ALA A 81 1.32 -4.43 5.54
C ALA A 81 0.46 -5.28 6.48
N ARG A 82 -0.45 -6.09 5.94
CA ARG A 82 -1.32 -6.98 6.73
C ARG A 82 -0.52 -8.06 7.48
N TYR A 83 0.63 -8.47 6.96
CA TYR A 83 1.47 -9.49 7.54
C TYR A 83 2.85 -8.93 7.88
N LYS A 84 3.30 -9.13 9.12
CA LYS A 84 4.57 -8.58 9.64
C LYS A 84 5.78 -8.98 8.79
N PHE A 85 5.82 -10.22 8.31
CA PHE A 85 6.94 -10.71 7.49
C PHE A 85 7.02 -10.04 6.10
N LEU A 86 5.96 -9.37 5.64
CA LEU A 86 5.94 -8.63 4.37
C LEU A 86 6.20 -7.13 4.55
N THR A 87 6.51 -6.65 5.77
CA THR A 87 6.68 -5.22 6.04
C THR A 87 7.75 -4.58 5.14
N ASN A 88 8.92 -5.19 5.05
CA ASN A 88 10.02 -4.69 4.22
C ASN A 88 9.63 -4.69 2.73
N ALA A 89 9.03 -5.77 2.25
CA ALA A 89 8.54 -5.86 0.88
C ALA A 89 7.48 -4.79 0.57
N ASN A 90 6.55 -4.53 1.50
CA ASN A 90 5.53 -3.48 1.35
C ASN A 90 6.14 -2.07 1.26
N GLN A 91 7.21 -1.81 2.02
CA GLN A 91 7.93 -0.53 1.95
C GLN A 91 8.64 -0.36 0.62
N GLU A 92 9.28 -1.41 0.08
CA GLU A 92 9.92 -1.34 -1.24
C GLU A 92 8.90 -1.15 -2.35
N LEU A 93 7.75 -1.84 -2.30
CA LEU A 93 6.66 -1.63 -3.25
C LEU A 93 6.13 -0.20 -3.20
N LYS A 94 6.03 0.42 -2.01
CA LYS A 94 5.66 1.83 -1.86
C LYS A 94 6.63 2.74 -2.60
N LYS A 95 7.94 2.51 -2.43
CA LYS A 95 8.98 3.30 -3.12
C LYS A 95 8.89 3.13 -4.63
N ILE A 96 8.80 1.90 -5.12
CA ILE A 96 8.70 1.59 -6.56
C ILE A 96 7.46 2.26 -7.16
N PHE A 97 6.30 2.12 -6.51
CA PHE A 97 5.06 2.72 -6.98
C PHE A 97 5.13 4.26 -7.01
N HIS A 98 5.72 4.88 -5.98
CA HIS A 98 5.92 6.32 -5.93
C HIS A 98 6.82 6.83 -7.06
N HIS A 99 7.93 6.14 -7.34
CA HIS A 99 8.82 6.53 -8.43
C HIS A 99 8.13 6.37 -9.80
N TRP A 100 7.46 5.23 -10.00
CA TRP A 100 6.74 4.94 -11.24
C TRP A 100 5.63 5.96 -11.52
N ARG A 101 4.79 6.30 -10.53
CA ARG A 101 3.73 7.31 -10.74
C ARG A 101 4.29 8.69 -11.02
N CYS A 102 5.38 9.09 -10.36
CA CYS A 102 6.03 10.39 -10.58
C CYS A 102 6.69 10.45 -11.97
N LYS A 103 7.26 9.33 -12.44
CA LYS A 103 7.71 9.20 -13.83
C LYS A 103 6.53 9.34 -14.80
N LYS A 104 5.46 8.58 -14.57
CA LYS A 104 4.26 8.61 -15.43
C LYS A 104 3.65 10.01 -15.52
N TYR A 105 3.55 10.74 -14.41
CA TYR A 105 3.11 12.14 -14.39
C TYR A 105 3.98 13.03 -15.28
N ARG A 106 5.31 12.92 -15.17
CA ARG A 106 6.25 13.69 -16.00
C ARG A 106 6.14 13.36 -17.49
N GLU A 107 5.93 12.10 -17.83
CA GLU A 107 5.78 11.65 -19.23
C GLU A 107 4.47 12.14 -19.86
N HIS A 108 3.41 12.28 -19.07
CA HIS A 108 2.11 12.75 -19.57
C HIS A 108 1.94 14.28 -19.50
N LEU A 109 2.93 15.02 -19.00
CA LEU A 109 2.86 16.47 -18.86
C LEU A 109 3.26 17.17 -20.18
N PRO A 110 2.36 17.93 -20.82
CA PRO A 110 2.70 18.68 -22.03
C PRO A 110 3.81 19.71 -21.77
N PRO A 111 4.68 20.00 -22.77
CA PRO A 111 5.76 20.99 -22.63
C PRO A 111 5.25 22.38 -22.18
N LYS A 112 4.14 22.84 -22.78
CA LYS A 112 3.50 24.12 -22.43
C LYS A 112 3.04 24.18 -20.98
N ASP A 113 2.45 23.10 -20.47
CA ASP A 113 2.00 23.02 -19.09
C ASP A 113 3.19 22.94 -18.13
N LYS A 114 4.28 22.29 -18.54
CA LYS A 114 5.53 22.24 -17.77
C LYS A 114 6.14 23.64 -17.61
N GLU A 115 6.22 24.43 -18.68
CA GLU A 115 6.69 25.82 -18.64
C GLU A 115 5.81 26.66 -17.72
N ALA A 116 4.48 26.59 -17.88
CA ALA A 116 3.55 27.30 -17.01
C ALA A 116 3.69 26.90 -15.52
N LEU A 117 3.97 25.63 -15.23
CA LEU A 117 4.24 25.16 -13.87
C LEU A 117 5.60 25.65 -13.34
N GLN A 118 6.61 25.76 -14.19
CA GLN A 118 7.92 26.34 -13.82
C GLN A 118 7.79 27.82 -13.50
N ASP A 119 7.05 28.58 -14.30
CA ASP A 119 6.75 29.99 -14.02
C ASP A 119 6.00 30.14 -12.68
N LYS A 120 5.01 29.27 -12.42
CA LYS A 120 4.28 29.23 -11.15
C LYS A 120 5.18 28.88 -9.97
N LEU A 121 6.14 27.97 -10.16
CA LEU A 121 7.12 27.63 -9.14
C LEU A 121 8.01 28.83 -8.81
N CYS A 122 8.57 29.49 -9.84
CA CYS A 122 9.38 30.70 -9.69
C CYS A 122 8.60 31.80 -8.96
N ALA A 123 7.35 32.08 -9.39
CA ALA A 123 6.48 33.04 -8.71
C ALA A 123 6.19 32.66 -7.25
N SER A 124 6.04 31.37 -6.95
CA SER A 124 5.85 30.88 -5.58
C SER A 124 7.09 31.16 -4.72
N GLU A 125 8.29 30.89 -5.22
CA GLU A 125 9.53 31.17 -4.49
C GLU A 125 9.72 32.66 -4.19
N LEU A 126 9.31 33.51 -5.14
CA LEU A 126 9.38 34.96 -5.00
C LEU A 126 8.33 35.51 -4.03
N PHE A 127 7.07 35.12 -4.14
CA PHE A 127 5.95 35.84 -3.51
C PHE A 127 5.21 35.08 -2.41
N LYS A 128 5.32 33.75 -2.33
CA LYS A 128 4.59 32.95 -1.34
C LYS A 128 5.04 33.34 0.07
N GLY A 129 4.08 33.74 0.91
CA GLY A 129 4.32 34.22 2.27
C GLY A 129 4.88 35.65 2.37
N LYS A 130 5.29 36.26 1.25
CA LYS A 130 5.85 37.63 1.23
C LYS A 130 4.86 38.67 0.69
N LYS A 131 3.87 38.25 -0.10
CA LYS A 131 2.83 39.12 -0.68
C LYS A 131 1.44 38.59 -0.35
N SER A 132 0.66 39.37 0.39
CA SER A 132 -0.70 39.01 0.84
C SER A 132 -1.68 38.71 -0.30
N LEU A 133 -1.48 39.33 -1.47
CA LEU A 133 -2.30 39.12 -2.66
C LEU A 133 -1.93 37.89 -3.49
N TYR A 134 -0.77 37.27 -3.26
CA TYR A 134 -0.29 36.13 -4.06
C TYR A 134 -1.25 34.93 -4.10
N PRO A 135 -1.95 34.55 -3.02
CA PRO A 135 -2.94 33.47 -3.09
C PRO A 135 -4.05 33.74 -4.10
N LYS A 136 -4.44 35.00 -4.30
CA LYS A 136 -5.47 35.39 -5.28
C LYS A 136 -4.98 35.28 -6.73
N SER A 137 -3.67 35.36 -6.99
CA SER A 137 -3.12 35.21 -8.35
C SER A 137 -3.00 33.76 -8.81
N LEU A 138 -3.13 32.76 -7.92
CA LEU A 138 -2.89 31.35 -8.26
C LEU A 138 -3.88 30.77 -9.29
N SER A 139 -5.12 31.27 -9.30
CA SER A 139 -6.16 30.87 -10.25
C SER A 139 -5.96 31.48 -11.64
N GLN A 140 -5.21 32.58 -11.74
CA GLN A 140 -4.96 33.25 -13.01
C GLN A 140 -3.77 32.58 -13.72
N PRO A 141 -3.95 32.14 -14.99
CA PRO A 141 -2.84 31.60 -15.77
C PRO A 141 -1.90 32.72 -16.20
N PHE A 142 -0.60 32.44 -16.25
CA PHE A 142 0.33 33.31 -16.93
C PHE A 142 0.05 33.30 -18.44
N ARG A 143 0.02 34.49 -19.04
CA ARG A 143 -0.03 34.69 -20.48
C ARG A 143 1.28 35.34 -20.91
N GLY A 144 1.66 35.10 -22.17
CA GLY A 144 2.79 35.78 -22.78
C GLY A 144 2.44 37.24 -23.07
N GLU A 145 1.77 37.48 -24.19
CA GLU A 145 1.42 38.82 -24.62
C GLU A 145 0.06 39.24 -24.04
N TYR A 146 0.05 40.24 -23.17
CA TYR A 146 -1.19 40.78 -22.58
C TYR A 146 -1.77 41.97 -23.36
N LEU A 147 -0.93 42.69 -24.11
CA LEU A 147 -1.31 43.95 -24.76
C LEU A 147 -1.97 43.74 -26.14
N GLY A 148 -1.76 42.58 -26.77
CA GLY A 148 -2.31 42.26 -28.09
C GLY A 148 -1.88 43.29 -29.15
N LEU A 149 -0.57 43.48 -29.34
CA LEU A 149 -0.02 44.57 -30.16
C LEU A 149 -0.58 44.57 -31.60
N LYS A 150 -0.87 43.38 -32.13
CA LYS A 150 -1.43 43.15 -33.48
C LYS A 150 -2.92 43.48 -33.60
N GLU A 151 -3.68 43.27 -32.53
CA GLU A 151 -5.14 43.42 -32.55
C GLU A 151 -5.57 44.82 -32.14
N ASN A 152 -4.76 45.51 -31.33
CA ASN A 152 -5.10 46.80 -30.78
C ASN A 152 -4.48 47.96 -31.61
N PRO A 153 -5.28 48.74 -32.34
CA PRO A 153 -4.77 49.80 -33.23
C PRO A 153 -3.99 50.88 -32.48
N LYS A 154 -4.22 51.04 -31.16
CA LYS A 154 -3.50 51.97 -30.29
C LYS A 154 -2.00 51.64 -30.18
N TYR A 155 -1.62 50.38 -30.33
CA TYR A 155 -0.25 49.91 -30.13
C TYR A 155 0.46 49.48 -31.42
N SER A 156 -0.16 49.71 -32.58
CA SER A 156 0.40 49.42 -33.91
C SER A 156 1.78 50.04 -34.15
N LYS A 157 2.04 51.24 -33.60
CA LYS A 157 3.35 51.91 -33.69
C LYS A 157 4.44 51.23 -32.87
N LEU A 158 4.08 50.49 -31.82
CA LEU A 158 5.02 49.74 -30.98
C LEU A 158 5.38 48.38 -31.59
N GLU A 159 4.51 47.82 -32.44
CA GLU A 159 4.76 46.56 -33.15
C GLU A 159 6.04 46.64 -33.99
N THR A 160 6.23 47.76 -34.72
CA THR A 160 7.42 47.98 -35.57
C THR A 160 8.72 48.05 -34.76
N THR A 161 8.67 48.53 -33.51
CA THR A 161 9.82 48.62 -32.61
C THR A 161 10.07 47.35 -31.79
N ALA A 162 9.04 46.54 -31.57
CA ALA A 162 9.09 45.33 -30.74
C ALA A 162 9.48 44.07 -31.53
N ASN A 163 9.57 44.14 -32.86
CA ASN A 163 9.87 42.98 -33.72
C ASN A 163 11.13 42.19 -33.32
N ASP A 164 12.08 42.77 -32.59
CA ASP A 164 13.28 42.09 -32.08
C ASP A 164 13.29 41.84 -30.55
N LYS A 165 12.29 42.33 -29.80
CA LYS A 165 12.27 42.27 -28.33
C LYS A 165 10.88 41.99 -27.78
N LEU A 166 10.75 40.89 -27.05
CA LEU A 166 9.56 40.55 -26.25
C LEU A 166 9.32 41.63 -25.19
N VAL A 167 8.30 42.47 -25.40
CA VAL A 167 7.87 43.48 -24.42
C VAL A 167 6.92 42.80 -23.43
N MET A 168 7.43 42.49 -22.24
CA MET A 168 6.59 42.08 -21.11
C MET A 168 6.18 43.34 -20.34
N ALA A 169 4.89 43.59 -20.22
CA ALA A 169 4.30 44.70 -19.45
C ALA A 169 3.54 44.17 -18.23
#